data_AF-A0A939WMV4-F1
#
_entry.id   AF-A0A939WMV4-F1
#
_cell.length_a   1.000
_cell.length_b   1.000
_cell.length_c   1.000
_cell.angle_alpha   90.00
_cell.angle_beta   90.00
_cell.angle_gamma   90.00
#
_symmetry.space_group_name_H-M   'P 1'
#
loop_
_entity.id
_entity.type
_entity.pdbx_description
1 polymer ?
#
loop_
_entity_poly.entity_id
_entity_poly.type
_entity_poly.pdbx_seq_one_letter_code
_entity_poly.pdbx_strand_id
1 'polypeptide(L)' 'MNFDIAKATYRKVSDDWKLFWMRRDMKWHGYELAMFHDDIESVFRFVDEDQSGAFWG' A
#
# COMPACT_ATOMS: atom_id res chain seq x y z
N MET A 1 -19.87 2.38 6.27
CA MET A 1 -18.66 3.14 6.66
C MET A 1 -17.60 2.86 5.63
N ASN A 2 -16.95 3.89 5.09
CA ASN A 2 -15.84 3.74 4.15
C ASN A 2 -14.55 3.97 4.96
N PHE A 3 -13.75 2.93 5.16
CA PHE A 3 -12.47 3.05 5.84
C PHE A 3 -11.37 2.98 4.80
N ASP A 4 -10.53 4.01 4.76
CA ASP A 4 -9.37 4.01 3.87
C ASP A 4 -8.29 3.09 4.48
N ILE A 5 -8.11 1.93 3.86
CA ILE A 5 -7.19 0.88 4.33
C ILE A 5 -5.85 0.89 3.57
N ALA A 6 -5.87 1.34 2.32
CA ALA A 6 -4.71 1.36 1.43
C ALA A 6 -4.58 2.72 0.75
N LYS A 7 -3.34 3.13 0.50
CA LYS A 7 -3.02 4.34 -0.28
C LYS A 7 -1.77 4.09 -1.10
N ALA A 8 -1.76 4.58 -2.33
CA ALA A 8 -0.59 4.51 -3.19
C ALA A 8 -0.26 5.89 -3.77
N THR A 9 1.03 6.18 -3.95
CA THR A 9 1.50 7.43 -4.57
C THR A 9 2.53 7.15 -5.64
N TYR A 10 2.34 7.69 -6.84
CA TYR A 10 3.34 7.62 -7.91
C TYR A 10 4.49 8.61 -7.66
N ARG A 11 5.72 8.13 -7.74
CA ARG A 11 6.95 8.89 -7.55
C ARG A 11 7.64 9.10 -8.90
N LYS A 12 7.40 10.24 -9.53
CA LYS A 12 7.96 10.62 -10.84
C LYS A 12 9.49 10.49 -10.94
N VAL A 13 10.22 10.73 -9.84
CA VAL A 13 11.69 10.66 -9.81
C VAL A 13 12.23 9.24 -9.93
N SER A 14 11.46 8.26 -9.47
CA SER A 14 11.83 6.84 -9.44
C SER A 14 11.02 6.00 -10.43
N ASP A 15 10.03 6.61 -11.10
CA ASP A 15 9.09 5.96 -12.00
C ASP A 15 8.37 4.75 -11.38
N ASP A 16 7.98 4.87 -10.10
CA ASP A 16 7.36 3.78 -9.37
C ASP A 16 6.24 4.27 -8.44
N TRP A 17 5.51 3.32 -7.88
CA TRP A 17 4.42 3.52 -6.94
C TRP A 17 4.86 3.14 -5.53
N LYS A 18 4.60 4.01 -4.57
CA LYS A 18 4.81 3.73 -3.16
C LYS A 18 3.51 3.33 -2.48
N LEU A 19 3.47 2.15 -1.88
CA LEU A 19 2.30 1.61 -1.16
C LEU A 19 2.36 1.93 0.34
N PHE A 20 1.20 2.28 0.90
CA PHE A 20 0.99 2.59 2.29
C PHE A 20 -0.25 1.88 2.85
N TRP A 21 -0.19 1.57 4.15
CA TRP A 21 -1.30 1.00 4.92
C TRP A 21 -1.59 1.85 6.16
N MET A 22 -2.84 1.81 6.61
CA MET A 22 -3.27 2.47 7.85
C MET A 22 -3.03 1.56 9.05
N ARG A 23 -2.18 1.96 10.00
CA ARG A 23 -1.96 1.19 11.24
C ARG A 23 -2.92 1.60 12.35
N ARG A 24 -2.94 0.82 13.44
CA ARG A 24 -3.72 1.09 14.66
C ARG A 24 -3.39 2.44 15.33
N ASP A 25 -2.23 3.02 15.04
CA ASP A 25 -1.85 4.36 15.50
C ASP A 25 -2.50 5.49 14.69
N MET A 26 -3.39 5.14 13.73
CA MET A 26 -4.07 6.04 12.80
C MET A 26 -3.11 6.84 11.91
N LYS A 27 -1.94 6.26 11.61
CA LYS A 27 -0.97 6.84 10.68
C LYS A 27 -0.80 5.95 9.47
N TRP A 28 -0.45 6.60 8.37
CA TRP A 28 -0.02 5.93 7.15
C TRP A 28 1.43 5.50 7.28
N HIS A 29 1.67 4.20 7.14
CA HIS A 29 3.01 3.63 7.13
C HIS A 29 3.30 3.06 5.73
N GLY A 30 4.57 3.09 5.32
CA GLY A 30 4.97 2.38 4.11
C GLY A 30 4.75 0.88 4.29
N TYR A 31 4.30 0.19 3.25
CA TYR A 31 4.10 -1.26 3.30
C TYR A 31 5.44 -1.98 3.20
N GLU A 32 5.96 -2.52 4.31
CA GLU A 32 7.36 -2.96 4.40
C GLU A 32 7.71 -4.17 3.50
N LEU A 33 6.74 -5.07 3.25
CA LEU A 33 6.95 -6.26 2.41
C LEU A 33 7.15 -5.91 0.93
N ALA A 34 6.47 -4.85 0.46
CA ALA A 34 6.56 -4.35 -0.90
C ALA A 34 6.25 -2.85 -0.90
N MET A 35 7.24 -2.04 -0.55
CA MET A 35 7.01 -0.60 -0.40
C MET A 35 6.90 0.10 -1.76
N PHE A 36 7.59 -0.43 -2.78
CA PHE A 36 7.70 0.17 -4.10
C PHE A 36 7.29 -0.83 -5.17
N HIS A 37 6.57 -0.36 -6.19
CA HIS A 37 6.03 -1.16 -7.29
C HIS A 37 6.25 -0.43 -8.62
N ASP A 38 6.73 -1.13 -9.64
CA ASP A 38 6.99 -0.52 -10.95
C ASP A 38 5.69 -0.11 -11.69
N ASP A 39 4.55 -0.71 -11.33
CA ASP A 39 3.26 -0.44 -11.94
C ASP A 39 2.11 -0.48 -10.92
N ILE A 40 0.98 0.10 -11.28
CA ILE A 40 -0.20 0.20 -10.41
C ILE A 40 -0.92 -1.16 -10.22
N GLU A 41 -0.82 -2.08 -11.18
CA GLU A 41 -1.45 -3.41 -11.08
C GLU A 41 -0.78 -4.26 -10.00
N SER A 42 0.54 -4.14 -9.87
CA SER A 42 1.33 -4.73 -8.80
C SER A 42 0.88 -4.21 -7.42
N VAL A 43 0.54 -2.93 -7.30
CA VAL A 43 -0.02 -2.37 -6.06
C VAL A 43 -1.34 -3.06 -5.71
N PHE A 44 -2.28 -3.16 -6.66
CA PHE A 44 -3.58 -3.79 -6.41
C PHE A 44 -3.42 -5.26 -5.99
N ARG A 45 -2.53 -6.00 -6.65
CA ARG A 45 -2.23 -7.39 -6.30
C ARG A 45 -1.79 -7.55 -4.85
N PHE A 46 -0.87 -6.72 -4.38
CA PHE A 46 -0.39 -6.82 -3.00
C PHE A 46 -1.45 -6.41 -1.97
N VAL A 47 -2.32 -5.47 -2.31
CA VAL A 47 -3.47 -5.12 -1.47
C VAL A 47 -4.48 -6.27 -1.41
N ASP A 48 -4.74 -6.96 -2.53
CA ASP A 48 -5.68 -8.08 -2.60
C ASP A 48 -5.13 -9.35 -1.93
N GLU A 49 -3.85 -9.65 -2.12
CA GLU A 49 -3.18 -10.80 -1.49
C GLU A 49 -3.07 -10.65 0.03
N ASP A 50 -2.84 -9.41 0.50
CA ASP A 50 -2.70 -9.01 1.90
C ASP A 50 -1.99 -10.03 2.79
N GLN A 51 -0.80 -10.46 2.36
CA GLN A 51 -0.05 -11.53 3.01
C GLN A 51 0.22 -11.27 4.51
N SER A 52 0.32 -9.99 4.90
CA SER A 52 0.53 -9.59 6.29
C SER A 52 -0.75 -9.37 7.10
N GLY A 53 -1.93 -9.37 6.50
CA GLY A 53 -3.18 -8.95 7.15
C GLY A 53 -3.21 -7.46 7.48
N ALA A 54 -2.50 -6.64 6.73
CA ALA A 54 -2.37 -5.19 6.96
C ALA A 54 -3.60 -4.42 6.44
N PHE A 55 -4.29 -4.93 5.43
CA PHE A 55 -5.37 -4.25 4.73
C PHE A 55 -6.75 -4.77 5.15
N TRP A 56 -6.89 -6.07 5.37
CA TRP A 56 -8.16 -6.75 5.62
C TRP A 56 -8.23 -7.51 6.97
N GLY A 57 -7.14 -7.53 7.75
CA GLY A 57 -7.01 -8.25 9.03
C GLY A 57 -7.43 -7.50 10.29
#